data_AF-A0A952MUG6-F1
#
_entry.id   AF-A0A952MUG6-F1
#
_cell.length_a   1.000
_cell.length_b   1.000
_cell.length_c   1.000
_cell.angle_alpha   90.00
_cell.angle_beta   90.00
_cell.angle_gamma   90.00
#
_symmetry.space_group_name_H-M   'P 1'
#
loop_
_entity.id
_entity.type
_entity.pdbx_description
1 polymer ?
#
loop_
_entity_poly.entity_id
_entity_poly.type
_entity_poly.pdbx_seq_one_letter_code
_entity_poly.pdbx_strand_id
1 'polypeptide(L)' 'MNNVRLFFLLLSLAALLFMVAGLFKPWLLLWWEDVQNRRKVIKLYGSIALISYLVFIGLRFVE' A
#
# COMPACT_ATOMS: atom_id res chain seq x y z
N MET A 1 -17.00 12.70 6.44
CA MET A 1 -15.81 11.83 6.53
C MET A 1 -15.53 11.08 5.20
N ASN A 2 -16.47 11.10 4.24
CA ASN A 2 -16.32 10.50 2.90
C ASN A 2 -15.00 10.76 2.18
N ASN A 3 -14.48 12.00 2.15
CA ASN A 3 -13.21 12.29 1.46
C ASN A 3 -12.00 11.61 2.13
N VAL A 4 -12.01 11.52 3.46
CA VAL A 4 -10.97 10.83 4.24
C VAL A 4 -11.05 9.33 3.99
N ARG A 5 -12.25 8.77 3.99
CA ARG A 5 -12.47 7.37 3.68
C ARG A 5 -12.05 7.03 2.24
N LEU A 6 -12.42 7.87 1.26
CA LEU A 6 -11.97 7.72 -0.14
C LEU A 6 -10.45 7.78 -0.26
N PHE A 7 -9.79 8.68 0.46
CA PHE A 7 -8.33 8.78 0.49
C PHE A 7 -7.68 7.45 0.92
N PHE A 8 -8.17 6.83 2.01
CA PHE A 8 -7.62 5.54 2.46
C PHE A 8 -7.86 4.40 1.46
N LEU A 9 -8.99 4.39 0.76
CA LEU A 9 -9.25 3.44 -0.32
C LEU A 9 -8.26 3.61 -1.48
N LEU A 10 -8.09 4.85 -1.95
CA LEU A 10 -7.15 5.17 -3.04
C LEU A 10 -5.71 4.88 -2.65
N LEU A 11 -5.33 5.15 -1.39
CA LEU A 11 -4.02 4.83 -0.86
C LEU A 11 -3.77 3.31 -0.86
N SER A 12 -4.76 2.52 -0.44
CA SER A 12 -4.67 1.06 -0.48
C SER A 12 -4.48 0.54 -1.91
N LEU A 13 -5.27 1.05 -2.86
CA LEU A 13 -5.16 0.70 -4.28
C LEU A 13 -3.80 1.10 -4.86
N ALA A 14 -3.32 2.31 -4.58
CA ALA A 14 -2.00 2.76 -5.02
C ALA A 14 -0.88 1.86 -4.46
N ALA A 15 -0.96 1.50 -3.18
CA ALA A 15 0.00 0.59 -2.56
C ALA A 15 -0.04 -0.82 -3.19
N LEU A 16 -1.21 -1.35 -3.56
CA LEU A 16 -1.33 -2.60 -4.31
C LEU A 16 -0.72 -2.50 -5.71
N LEU A 17 -0.99 -1.42 -6.45
CA LEU A 17 -0.42 -1.20 -7.77
C LEU A 17 1.11 -1.12 -7.71
N PHE A 18 1.65 -0.41 -6.72
CA PHE A 18 3.08 -0.37 -6.46
C PHE A 18 3.62 -1.74 -6.04
N MET A 19 2.95 -2.48 -5.16
CA MET A 19 3.38 -3.84 -4.83
C MET A 19 3.52 -4.70 -6.11
N VAL A 20 2.53 -4.67 -7.00
CA VAL A 20 2.58 -5.39 -8.28
C VAL A 20 3.75 -4.90 -9.15
N ALA A 21 3.92 -3.59 -9.31
CA ALA A 21 5.04 -3.03 -10.07
C ALA A 21 6.41 -3.43 -9.50
N GLY A 22 6.56 -3.41 -8.18
CA GLY A 22 7.79 -3.80 -7.48
C GLY A 22 8.06 -5.31 -7.48
N LEU A 23 7.05 -6.16 -7.70
CA LEU A 23 7.26 -7.59 -7.92
C LEU A 23 7.99 -7.85 -9.25
N PHE A 24 7.66 -7.10 -10.30
CA PHE A 24 8.37 -7.16 -11.58
C PHE A 24 9.75 -6.50 -11.50
N LYS A 25 9.80 -5.27 -10.95
CA LYS A 25 11.02 -4.45 -10.90
C LYS A 25 11.21 -3.85 -9.50
N PRO A 26 11.79 -4.61 -8.54
CA PRO A 26 11.90 -4.16 -7.15
C PRO A 26 12.77 -2.91 -6.98
N TRP A 27 13.76 -2.72 -7.85
CA TRP A 27 14.63 -1.54 -7.80
C TRP A 27 13.92 -0.23 -8.10
N LEU A 28 12.80 -0.23 -8.83
CA LEU A 28 12.02 0.98 -9.07
C LEU A 28 11.36 1.50 -7.79
N LEU A 29 11.06 0.59 -6.86
CA LEU A 29 10.29 0.87 -5.65
C LEU A 29 11.06 0.74 -4.35
N LEU A 30 12.28 0.20 -4.40
CA LEU A 30 13.21 0.11 -3.27
C LEU A 30 14.54 0.77 -3.65
N TRP A 31 14.50 1.81 -4.49
CA TRP A 31 15.71 2.51 -4.98
C TRP A 31 16.52 3.16 -3.85
N TRP A 32 15.87 3.44 -2.72
CA TRP A 32 16.49 3.99 -1.51
C TRP A 32 17.11 2.92 -0.60
N GLU A 33 16.90 1.63 -0.87
CA GLU A 33 17.34 0.54 -0.02
C GLU A 33 18.56 -0.17 -0.62
N ASP A 34 19.56 -0.50 0.20
CA ASP A 34 20.78 -1.18 -0.25
C ASP A 34 20.53 -2.56 -0.88
N VAL A 35 19.48 -3.26 -0.43
CA VAL A 35 19.11 -4.59 -0.91
C VAL A 35 17.65 -4.61 -1.35
N GLN A 36 17.44 -4.69 -2.66
CA GLN A 36 16.12 -4.75 -3.26
C GLN A 36 15.64 -6.20 -3.40
N ASN A 37 14.64 -6.57 -2.61
CA ASN A 37 14.07 -7.92 -2.61
C ASN A 37 12.55 -7.86 -2.79
N ARG A 38 12.00 -8.76 -3.62
CA ARG A 38 10.55 -8.92 -3.81
C ARG A 38 9.81 -9.17 -2.49
N ARG A 39 10.43 -9.89 -1.55
CA ARG A 39 9.86 -10.09 -0.19
C ARG A 39 9.73 -8.77 0.58
N LYS A 40 10.68 -7.84 0.41
CA LYS A 40 10.60 -6.50 1.03
C LYS A 40 9.50 -5.67 0.38
N VAL A 41 9.34 -5.74 -0.95
CA VAL A 41 8.22 -5.08 -1.66
C VAL A 41 6.88 -5.56 -1.12
N ILE A 42 6.68 -6.88 -1.02
CA ILE A 42 5.44 -7.45 -0.47
C ILE A 42 5.22 -6.99 0.97
N LYS A 43 6.25 -7.06 1.83
CA LYS A 43 6.12 -6.61 3.22
C LYS A 43 5.75 -5.13 3.30
N LEU A 44 6.49 -4.26 2.62
CA LEU A 44 6.27 -2.81 2.74
C LEU A 44 4.94 -2.39 2.12
N TYR A 45 4.77 -2.63 0.82
CA TYR A 45 3.60 -2.15 0.08
C TYR A 45 2.35 -2.97 0.43
N GLY A 46 2.49 -4.27 0.72
CA GLY A 46 1.39 -5.09 1.20
C GLY A 46 0.92 -4.68 2.60
N SER A 47 1.82 -4.37 3.54
CA SER A 47 1.43 -3.84 4.86
C SER A 47 0.74 -2.48 4.74
N ILE A 48 1.25 -1.57 3.90
CA ILE A 48 0.60 -0.27 3.65
C ILE A 48 -0.80 -0.47 3.06
N ALA A 49 -0.94 -1.34 2.06
CA ALA A 49 -2.24 -1.66 1.44
C ALA A 49 -3.23 -2.24 2.46
N LEU A 50 -2.79 -3.18 3.28
CA LEU A 50 -3.63 -3.83 4.29
C LEU A 50 -4.07 -2.84 5.38
N ILE A 51 -3.13 -2.07 5.96
CA ILE A 51 -3.44 -1.12 7.03
C ILE A 51 -4.40 -0.03 6.52
N SER A 52 -4.12 0.56 5.37
CA SER A 52 -4.99 1.59 4.78
C SER A 52 -6.40 1.07 4.46
N TYR A 53 -6.51 -0.19 3.99
CA TYR A 53 -7.81 -0.81 3.78
C TYR A 53 -8.57 -1.08 5.09
N LEU A 54 -7.87 -1.52 6.14
CA LEU A 54 -8.47 -1.71 7.47
C LEU A 54 -8.98 -0.38 8.04
N VAL A 55 -8.23 0.72 7.85
CA VAL A 55 -8.70 2.06 8.25
C VAL A 55 -9.92 2.48 7.42
N PHE A 56 -9.93 2.23 6.11
CA PHE A 56 -11.11 2.49 5.26
C PHE A 56 -12.36 1.76 5.78
N ILE A 57 -12.23 0.48 6.14
CA ILE A 57 -13.33 -0.30 6.72
C ILE A 57 -13.71 0.24 8.10
N GLY A 58 -12.74 0.52 8.96
CA GLY A 58 -12.98 1.05 10.30
C GLY A 58 -13.76 2.37 10.28
N LEU A 59 -13.40 3.28 9.36
CA LEU A 59 -14.08 4.55 9.18
C LEU A 59 -15.55 4.39 8.78
N ARG A 60 -15.92 3.30 8.08
CA ARG A 60 -17.32 3.01 7.74
C ARG A 60 -18.20 2.77 8.98
N PHE A 61 -17.63 2.26 10.07
CA PHE A 61 -18.37 2.00 11.31
C PHE A 61 -18.42 3.21 12.24
N VAL A 62 -17.56 4.20 12.02
CA VAL A 62 -17.52 5.46 12.79
C VAL A 62 -18.39 6.54 12.13
N GLU A 63 -18.56 6.48 10.80
CA GLU A 63 -19.57 7.22 10.04
C GLU A 63 -21.00 6.73 10.34
#